data_AF-A0A7U9RA06-F1
#
_entry.id   AF-A0A7U9RA06-F1
#
_cell.length_a   1.000
_cell.length_b   1.000
_cell.length_c   1.000
_cell.angle_alpha   90.00
_cell.angle_beta   90.00
_cell.angle_gamma   90.00
#
_symmetry.space_group_name_H-M   'P 1'
#
loop_
_entity.id
_entity.type
_entity.pdbx_description
1 polymer ?
#
loop_
_entity_poly.entity_id
_entity_poly.type
_entity_poly.pdbx_seq_one_letter_code
_entity_poly.pdbx_strand_id
1 'polypeptide(L)'
;MLDPFKEQGYLRKVRDIIMRNSEFITSSEVCEYCCFSLSVLNRLGDQGILVPARVLPGSGKRLYALEDVKSYMASIRKEPEPPAQGEELMTSGQVCEYCCFSKSVLNRLEDHGLLVPAKVLPGNKKRLYSLADVKSYMDSIKRV
;
A
#
# COMPACT_ATOMS: atom_id res chain seq x y z
N MET A 1 15.14 -0.74 -3.58
CA MET A 1 15.61 -0.60 -2.18
C MET A 1 15.60 0.90 -1.87
N LEU A 2 14.70 1.39 -1.02
CA LEU A 2 14.65 2.81 -0.66
C LEU A 2 15.56 3.03 0.56
N ASP A 3 16.42 4.03 0.48
CA ASP A 3 17.36 4.40 1.54
C ASP A 3 16.65 4.65 2.87
N PRO A 4 17.08 4.04 3.99
CA PRO A 4 16.45 4.22 5.30
C PRO A 4 16.53 5.67 5.83
N PHE A 5 17.53 6.45 5.38
CA PHE A 5 17.61 7.89 5.66
C PHE A 5 16.54 8.71 4.90
N LYS A 6 16.11 8.22 3.75
CA LYS A 6 15.05 8.82 2.94
C LYS A 6 13.68 8.55 3.55
N GLU A 7 13.48 7.39 4.19
CA GLU A 7 12.26 7.06 4.95
C GLU A 7 12.07 7.98 6.18
N GLN A 8 13.13 8.30 6.95
CA GLN A 8 13.01 9.25 8.07
C GLN A 8 12.67 10.68 7.61
N GLY A 9 13.31 11.17 6.54
CA GLY A 9 13.01 12.49 5.97
C GLY A 9 11.60 12.57 5.38
N TYR A 10 11.13 11.47 4.79
CA TYR A 10 9.78 11.33 4.26
C TYR A 10 8.70 11.39 5.36
N LEU A 11 8.86 10.60 6.43
CA LEU A 11 7.92 10.60 7.56
C LEU A 11 7.86 11.96 8.26
N ARG A 12 8.98 12.69 8.31
CA ARG A 12 9.03 14.06 8.83
C ARG A 12 8.23 15.03 7.96
N LYS A 13 8.38 15.00 6.63
CA LYS A 13 7.63 15.84 5.71
C LYS A 13 6.12 15.56 5.71
N VAL A 14 5.73 14.28 5.73
CA VAL A 14 4.31 13.89 5.84
C VAL A 14 3.72 14.41 7.15
N ARG A 15 4.46 14.28 8.26
CA ARG A 15 4.06 14.87 9.54
C ARG A 15 3.94 16.40 9.44
N ASP A 16 4.87 17.10 8.81
CA ASP A 16 4.79 18.55 8.61
C ASP A 16 3.57 18.97 7.77
N ILE A 17 3.23 18.22 6.72
CA ILE A 17 2.03 18.45 5.90
C ILE A 17 0.76 18.31 6.75
N ILE A 18 0.67 17.25 7.56
CA ILE A 18 -0.46 17.01 8.46
C ILE A 18 -0.55 18.10 9.54
N MET A 19 0.60 18.56 10.07
CA MET A 19 0.67 19.53 11.17
C MET A 19 0.45 20.98 10.72
N ARG A 20 0.63 21.30 9.44
CA ARG A 20 0.38 22.65 8.90
C ARG A 20 -1.10 23.07 8.93
N ASN A 21 -2.04 22.15 9.21
CA ASN A 21 -3.48 22.43 9.20
C ASN A 21 -3.96 23.13 7.91
N SER A 22 -3.28 22.89 6.78
CA SER A 22 -3.68 23.42 5.49
C SER A 22 -4.83 22.59 4.93
N GLU A 23 -5.93 23.27 4.58
CA GLU A 23 -7.10 22.66 3.92
C GLU A 23 -6.74 22.05 2.56
N PHE A 24 -5.74 22.62 1.87
CA PHE A 24 -5.29 22.20 0.55
C PHE A 24 -3.82 21.79 0.52
N ILE A 25 -3.52 20.79 -0.30
CA ILE A 25 -2.17 20.31 -0.59
C ILE A 25 -1.91 20.24 -2.10
N THR A 26 -0.66 20.43 -2.51
CA THR A 26 -0.25 20.42 -3.92
C THR A 26 -0.11 19.00 -4.48
N SER A 27 -0.09 18.85 -5.82
CA SER A 27 0.18 17.55 -6.45
C SER A 27 1.44 16.84 -5.91
N SER A 28 2.49 17.59 -5.60
CA SER A 28 3.73 17.03 -5.06
C SER A 28 3.52 16.49 -3.65
N GLU A 29 2.79 17.21 -2.81
CA GLU A 29 2.47 16.79 -1.45
C GLU A 29 1.49 15.61 -1.44
N VAL A 30 0.55 15.52 -2.38
CA VAL A 30 -0.31 14.33 -2.56
C VAL A 30 0.52 13.10 -2.95
N CYS A 31 1.42 13.25 -3.92
CA CYS A 31 2.31 12.17 -4.35
C CYS A 31 3.20 11.70 -3.20
N GLU A 32 3.73 12.64 -2.41
CA GLU A 32 4.46 12.31 -1.19
C GLU A 32 3.54 11.59 -0.19
N TYR A 33 2.40 12.16 0.18
CA TYR A 33 1.48 11.59 1.18
C TYR A 33 1.00 10.17 0.85
N CYS A 34 0.69 9.91 -0.43
CA CYS A 34 0.14 8.63 -0.89
C CYS A 34 1.20 7.65 -1.41
N CYS A 35 2.48 8.04 -1.46
CA CYS A 35 3.56 7.29 -2.12
C CYS A 35 3.29 6.98 -3.61
N PHE A 36 2.77 7.96 -4.35
CA PHE A 36 2.50 7.82 -5.79
C PHE A 36 3.50 8.57 -6.65
N SER A 37 3.62 8.14 -7.92
CA SER A 37 4.19 8.98 -8.96
C SER A 37 3.14 9.98 -9.46
N LEU A 38 3.60 11.10 -10.02
CA LEU A 38 2.72 12.11 -10.62
C LEU A 38 1.86 11.51 -11.75
N SER A 39 2.38 10.53 -12.50
CA SER A 39 1.63 9.81 -13.54
C SER A 39 0.45 9.03 -12.98
N VAL A 40 0.62 8.39 -11.81
CA VAL A 40 -0.48 7.70 -11.12
C VAL A 40 -1.52 8.72 -10.66
N LEU A 41 -1.09 9.84 -10.08
CA LEU A 41 -2.01 10.91 -9.67
C LEU A 41 -2.79 11.49 -10.86
N ASN A 42 -2.15 11.68 -12.01
CA ASN A 42 -2.83 12.13 -13.23
C ASN A 42 -3.89 11.12 -13.69
N ARG A 43 -3.54 9.84 -13.72
CA ARG A 43 -4.47 8.76 -14.09
C ARG A 43 -5.68 8.71 -13.16
N LEU A 44 -5.48 8.89 -11.86
CA LEU A 44 -6.58 8.97 -10.88
C LEU A 44 -7.48 10.18 -11.13
N GLY A 45 -6.89 11.31 -11.54
CA GLY A 45 -7.63 12.49 -11.96
C GLY A 45 -8.44 12.26 -13.24
N ASP A 46 -7.85 11.62 -14.24
CA ASP A 46 -8.52 11.28 -15.52
C ASP A 46 -9.70 10.32 -15.30
N GLN A 47 -9.60 9.44 -14.30
CA GLN A 47 -10.66 8.53 -13.88
C GLN A 47 -11.71 9.17 -12.96
N GLY A 48 -11.54 10.44 -12.58
CA GLY A 48 -12.44 11.14 -11.66
C GLY A 48 -12.36 10.67 -10.20
N ILE A 49 -11.34 9.87 -9.84
CA ILE A 49 -11.20 9.25 -8.51
C ILE A 49 -10.59 10.23 -7.50
N LEU A 50 -9.54 10.94 -7.91
CA LEU A 50 -8.90 11.96 -7.08
C LEU A 50 -8.60 13.18 -7.94
N VAL A 51 -9.51 14.16 -7.89
CA VAL A 51 -9.47 15.36 -8.71
C VAL A 51 -9.04 16.58 -7.89
N PRO A 52 -8.37 17.57 -8.50
CA PRO A 52 -8.03 18.79 -7.79
C PRO A 52 -9.30 19.59 -7.47
N ALA A 53 -9.44 19.97 -6.20
CA ALA A 53 -10.49 20.87 -5.75
C ALA A 53 -10.33 22.27 -6.36
N ARG A 54 -9.09 22.70 -6.63
CA ARG A 54 -8.81 23.98 -7.27
C ARG A 54 -7.62 23.91 -8.21
N VAL A 55 -7.72 24.63 -9.32
CA VAL A 55 -6.59 24.93 -10.22
C VAL A 55 -6.33 26.43 -10.17
N LEU A 56 -5.11 26.82 -9.78
CA LEU A 56 -4.76 28.23 -9.66
C LEU A 56 -4.62 28.88 -11.05
N PRO A 57 -5.30 30.02 -11.31
CA PRO A 57 -5.17 30.72 -12.57
C PRO A 57 -3.73 31.24 -12.75
N GLY A 58 -3.22 31.18 -13.98
CA GLY A 58 -1.86 31.63 -14.35
C GLY A 58 -0.75 30.61 -14.12
N SER A 59 -0.73 29.90 -12.98
CA SER A 59 0.31 28.89 -12.72
C SER A 59 -0.08 27.46 -13.09
N GLY A 60 -1.38 27.18 -13.26
CA GLY A 60 -1.89 25.83 -13.52
C GLY A 60 -1.70 24.86 -12.34
N LYS A 61 -1.25 25.35 -11.18
CA LYS A 61 -1.01 24.52 -10.00
C LYS A 61 -2.33 23.92 -9.51
N ARG A 62 -2.31 22.60 -9.33
CA ARG A 62 -3.41 21.80 -8.83
C ARG A 62 -3.33 21.70 -7.32
N LEU A 63 -4.44 22.01 -6.66
CA LEU A 63 -4.64 21.92 -5.22
C LEU A 63 -5.73 20.91 -4.94
N TYR A 64 -5.42 19.97 -4.05
CA TYR A 64 -6.32 18.89 -3.62
C TYR A 64 -6.74 19.17 -2.19
N ALA A 65 -8.01 18.94 -1.88
CA ALA A 65 -8.47 19.00 -0.50
C ALA A 65 -7.80 17.87 0.29
N LEU A 66 -7.23 18.20 1.45
CA LEU A 66 -6.54 17.21 2.28
C LEU A 66 -7.51 16.11 2.74
N GLU A 67 -8.78 16.44 2.98
CA GLU A 67 -9.82 15.49 3.37
C GLU A 67 -10.12 14.48 2.26
N ASP A 68 -10.25 14.91 1.01
CA ASP A 68 -10.46 14.00 -0.13
C ASP A 68 -9.29 13.02 -0.28
N VAL A 69 -8.07 13.51 -0.11
CA VAL A 69 -6.85 12.69 -0.18
C VAL A 69 -6.82 11.68 0.98
N LYS A 70 -7.24 12.07 2.19
CA LYS A 70 -7.37 11.16 3.34
C LYS A 70 -8.45 10.12 3.12
N SER A 71 -9.63 10.52 2.63
CA SER A 71 -10.75 9.63 2.31
C SER A 71 -10.37 8.62 1.23
N TYR A 72 -9.66 9.07 0.19
CA TYR A 72 -9.10 8.19 -0.82
C TYR A 72 -8.08 7.20 -0.21
N MET A 73 -7.17 7.69 0.65
CA MET A 73 -6.21 6.82 1.34
C MET A 73 -6.89 5.81 2.27
N ALA A 74 -8.02 6.17 2.88
CA ALA A 74 -8.85 5.27 3.66
C ALA A 74 -9.60 4.27 2.77
N SER A 75 -10.07 4.66 1.59
CA SER A 75 -10.82 3.77 0.68
C SER A 75 -9.93 2.74 -0.02
N ILE A 76 -8.67 3.07 -0.31
CA ILE A 76 -7.69 2.10 -0.83
C ILE A 76 -7.12 1.19 0.27
N ARG A 77 -7.19 1.64 1.54
CA ARG A 77 -6.96 0.77 2.69
C ARG A 77 -8.22 -0.04 2.91
N LYS A 78 -8.39 -1.13 2.15
CA LYS A 78 -9.17 -2.26 2.68
C LYS A 78 -8.50 -2.67 3.99
N GLU A 79 -9.17 -2.46 5.12
CA GLU A 79 -8.78 -3.18 6.32
C GLU A 79 -8.77 -4.66 5.96
N PRO A 80 -7.68 -5.41 6.22
CA PRO A 80 -7.76 -6.85 6.15
C PRO A 80 -8.84 -7.26 7.15
N GLU A 81 -9.92 -7.85 6.65
CA GLU A 81 -10.95 -8.48 7.48
C GLU A 81 -10.22 -9.27 8.59
N PRO A 82 -10.58 -9.06 9.87
CA PRO A 82 -9.94 -9.81 10.93
C PRO A 82 -10.08 -11.31 10.61
N PRO A 83 -8.98 -12.08 10.66
CA PRO A 83 -9.05 -13.52 10.43
C PRO A 83 -10.15 -14.10 11.30
N ALA A 84 -11.05 -14.88 10.70
CA ALA A 84 -12.12 -15.54 11.44
C ALA A 84 -11.51 -16.30 12.63
N GLN A 85 -12.17 -16.25 13.80
CA GLN A 85 -11.65 -16.88 15.02
C GLN A 85 -11.28 -18.35 14.74
N GLY A 86 -9.97 -18.65 14.71
CA GLY A 86 -9.43 -19.97 14.40
C GLY A 86 -8.59 -20.06 13.11
N GLU A 87 -8.46 -19.00 12.32
CA GLU A 87 -7.63 -19.01 11.12
C GLU A 87 -6.13 -18.95 11.49
N GLU A 88 -5.43 -20.05 11.21
CA GLU A 88 -4.00 -20.19 11.50
C GLU A 88 -3.17 -19.39 10.48
N LEU A 89 -2.49 -18.36 10.97
CA LEU A 89 -1.67 -17.47 10.14
C LEU A 89 -0.19 -17.85 10.21
N MET A 90 0.47 -17.81 9.06
CA MET A 90 1.90 -18.05 8.92
C MET A 90 2.63 -16.77 8.52
N THR A 91 3.80 -16.53 9.09
CA THR A 91 4.70 -15.46 8.66
C THR A 91 5.41 -15.82 7.35
N SER A 92 5.97 -14.84 6.63
CA SER A 92 6.77 -15.13 5.42
C SER A 92 7.88 -16.16 5.65
N GLY A 93 8.50 -16.17 6.84
CA GLY A 93 9.51 -17.16 7.21
C GLY A 93 8.94 -18.56 7.29
N GLN A 94 7.82 -18.71 7.99
CA GLN A 94 7.12 -20.00 8.13
C GLN A 94 6.59 -20.51 6.78
N VAL A 95 6.10 -19.64 5.89
CA VAL A 95 5.69 -20.04 4.53
C VAL A 95 6.87 -20.54 3.71
N CYS A 96 8.01 -19.85 3.80
CA CYS A 96 9.24 -20.26 3.11
C CYS A 96 9.72 -21.63 3.60
N GLU A 97 9.68 -21.88 4.91
CA GLU A 97 10.03 -23.18 5.50
C GLU A 97 9.03 -24.28 5.09
N TYR A 98 7.73 -23.99 5.17
CA TYR A 98 6.68 -24.96 4.86
C TYR A 98 6.67 -25.37 3.39
N CYS A 99 6.89 -24.43 2.48
CA CYS A 99 6.87 -24.68 1.04
C CYS A 99 8.25 -24.95 0.45
N CYS A 100 9.31 -24.93 1.26
CA CYS A 100 10.71 -24.99 0.82
C CYS A 100 11.06 -23.91 -0.23
N PHE A 101 10.56 -22.69 -0.05
CA PHE A 101 10.81 -21.56 -0.93
C PHE A 101 11.85 -20.60 -0.35
N SER A 102 12.58 -19.93 -1.23
CA SER A 102 13.31 -18.72 -0.83
C SER A 102 12.34 -17.53 -0.70
N LYS A 103 12.69 -16.54 0.12
CA LYS A 103 11.92 -15.28 0.21
C LYS A 103 11.75 -14.59 -1.14
N SER A 104 12.72 -14.74 -2.05
CA SER A 104 12.65 -14.20 -3.40
C SER A 104 11.57 -14.88 -4.26
N VAL A 105 11.35 -16.18 -4.07
CA VAL A 105 10.26 -16.91 -4.73
C VAL A 105 8.92 -16.44 -4.17
N LEU A 106 8.80 -16.34 -2.84
CA LEU A 106 7.59 -15.84 -2.19
C LEU A 106 7.20 -14.43 -2.67
N ASN A 107 8.17 -13.52 -2.81
CA ASN A 107 7.91 -12.19 -3.38
C ASN A 107 7.39 -12.25 -4.82
N ARG A 108 7.94 -13.14 -5.67
CA ARG A 108 7.42 -13.30 -7.04
C ARG A 108 5.99 -13.84 -7.04
N LEU A 109 5.67 -14.77 -6.14
CA LEU A 109 4.31 -15.29 -6.02
C LEU A 109 3.32 -14.20 -5.61
N GLU A 110 3.75 -13.28 -4.73
CA GLU A 110 2.98 -12.08 -4.38
C GLU A 110 2.82 -11.14 -5.58
N ASP A 111 3.90 -10.85 -6.31
CA ASP A 111 3.88 -9.97 -7.49
C ASP A 111 2.96 -10.51 -8.59
N HIS A 112 2.87 -11.83 -8.73
CA HIS A 112 1.97 -12.50 -9.67
C HIS A 112 0.57 -12.77 -9.11
N GLY A 113 0.30 -12.40 -7.85
CA GLY A 113 -1.00 -12.60 -7.20
C GLY A 113 -1.35 -14.07 -6.90
N LEU A 114 -0.38 -14.98 -6.97
CA LEU A 114 -0.55 -16.42 -6.71
C LEU A 114 -0.62 -16.73 -5.21
N LEU A 115 0.03 -15.91 -4.39
CA LEU A 115 0.01 -16.04 -2.94
C LEU A 115 0.01 -14.65 -2.32
N VAL A 116 -1.12 -14.24 -1.75
CA VAL A 116 -1.33 -12.89 -1.22
C VAL A 116 -1.32 -12.92 0.30
N PRO A 117 -0.62 -12.00 0.99
CA PRO A 117 -0.67 -11.94 2.43
C PRO A 117 -2.07 -11.52 2.90
N ALA A 118 -2.71 -12.36 3.70
CA ALA A 118 -3.99 -12.10 4.35
C ALA A 118 -3.94 -10.86 5.26
N LYS A 119 -2.80 -10.63 5.92
CA LYS A 119 -2.61 -9.46 6.79
C LYS A 119 -1.19 -8.93 6.73
N VAL A 120 -1.06 -7.61 6.68
CA VAL A 120 0.21 -6.91 6.84
C VAL A 120 0.16 -6.12 8.14
N LEU A 121 1.02 -6.48 9.10
CA LEU A 121 1.03 -5.82 10.40
C LEU A 121 1.58 -4.39 10.28
N PRO A 122 0.91 -3.38 10.87
CA PRO A 122 1.39 -2.01 10.87
C PRO A 122 2.67 -1.90 11.71
N GLY A 123 3.63 -1.09 11.25
CA GLY A 123 4.90 -0.84 11.93
C GLY A 123 6.09 -1.58 11.31
N ASN A 124 6.07 -2.92 11.28
CA ASN A 124 7.18 -3.73 10.75
C ASN A 124 6.92 -4.30 9.35
N LYS A 125 5.76 -3.98 8.75
CA LYS A 125 5.30 -4.51 7.44
C LYS A 125 5.35 -6.04 7.40
N LYS A 126 5.23 -6.71 8.55
CA LYS A 126 5.30 -8.17 8.65
C LYS A 126 4.06 -8.75 7.98
N ARG A 127 4.30 -9.61 7.00
CA ARG A 127 3.28 -10.27 6.20
C ARG A 127 2.86 -11.57 6.89
N LEU A 128 1.56 -11.77 6.95
CA LEU A 128 0.91 -12.96 7.45
C LEU A 128 0.04 -13.53 6.33
N TYR A 129 0.18 -14.83 6.09
CA TYR A 129 -0.53 -15.57 5.05
C TYR A 129 -1.45 -16.56 5.73
N SER A 130 -2.62 -16.80 5.13
CA SER A 130 -3.50 -17.86 5.60
C SER A 130 -2.87 -19.22 5.31
N LEU A 131 -2.83 -20.10 6.32
CA LEU A 131 -2.40 -21.49 6.12
C LEU A 131 -3.24 -22.19 5.04
N ALA A 132 -4.53 -21.86 4.96
CA ALA A 132 -5.45 -22.45 3.98
C ALA A 132 -5.05 -22.10 2.55
N ASP A 133 -4.76 -20.83 2.29
CA ASP A 133 -4.32 -20.36 0.96
C ASP A 133 -2.97 -20.97 0.57
N VAL A 134 -2.03 -21.03 1.51
CA VAL A 134 -0.70 -21.64 1.30
C VAL A 134 -0.84 -23.12 0.94
N LYS A 135 -1.68 -23.87 1.66
CA LYS A 135 -1.96 -25.28 1.37
C LYS A 135 -2.64 -25.44 0.00
N SER A 136 -3.66 -24.63 -0.29
CA SER A 136 -4.36 -24.65 -1.57
C SER A 136 -3.42 -24.40 -2.75
N TYR A 137 -2.50 -23.45 -2.61
CA TYR A 137 -1.45 -23.21 -3.59
C TYR A 137 -0.52 -24.41 -3.76
N MET A 138 -0.01 -24.99 -2.67
CA MET A 138 0.86 -26.17 -2.74
C MET A 138 0.16 -27.39 -3.36
N ASP A 139 -1.13 -27.60 -3.07
CA ASP A 139 -1.92 -28.64 -3.72
C ASP A 139 -2.13 -28.38 -5.21
N SER A 140 -2.23 -27.11 -5.63
CA SER A 140 -2.29 -26.75 -7.06
C SER A 140 -1.01 -27.10 -7.82
N ILE A 141 0.17 -26.99 -7.18
CA ILE A 141 1.46 -27.39 -7.78
C ILE A 141 1.57 -28.91 -7.87
N LYS A 142 1.13 -29.64 -6.84
CA LYS A 142 1.24 -31.12 -6.79
C LYS A 142 0.39 -31.85 -7.82
N ARG A 143 -0.60 -31.18 -8.41
CA ARG A 143 -1.49 -31.74 -9.45
C ARG A 143 -0.96 -31.54 -10.88
N VAL A 144 0.18 -30.88 -11.03
CA VAL A 144 0.94 -30.71 -12.29
C VAL A 144 2.05 -31.74 -12.33
#